data_AF-A0A7C5KSM2-F1
#
_entry.id   AF-A0A7C5KSM2-F1
#
_cell.length_a   1.000
_cell.length_b   1.000
_cell.length_c   1.000
_cell.angle_alpha   90.00
_cell.angle_beta   90.00
_cell.angle_gamma   90.00
#
_symmetry.space_group_name_H-M   'P 1'
#
loop_
_entity.id
_entity.type
_entity.pdbx_description
1 polymer ?
#
loop_
_entity_poly.entity_id
_entity_poly.type
_entity_poly.pdbx_seq_one_letter_code
_entity_poly.pdbx_strand_id
1 'polypeptide(L)'
;MQDKILSLIEQHPFLTPLQISLSLDELEDDVADHLKKMSKKGLAGSISSRYAELEGQRLYYALEAKGNRSAAPLKALAYRQLAAAVGVYEVRNFLFSLNQNGEDLRWWDAFWWESYKSKKDQKRQKSLLVHGGGVWQELTFIVEWDRGDLPVTGLARRARALASWLGAEKFRIYYGFTPAMVIVATTWNRASAFFDAFAMQMNKKQAALPPVYATTRSALRKRGWKAPVWAALKSGETGAQLFQGLLPIPSTLWPGDLNDRRRSIFLPHLPEALADKTAYSYRQAALVFRTTPAAKLLLKRLAVHPLATENLLRIVTGLSYPVIKQSTRDLKKLGLLKMVSLEGDAYKPRYAHITRAGLEFLAAGAGVKGPDYIQDRGYRLDELNKEPKLGVLGKSPDHLWHTRRVFISFYEAAGRALEVGWDESLVAWDDEIDARRYFTFDNERRNLAPDGYGIYRVGHLWYKFFVEVELTESKSKAAIVRKVKSYRDFLASGEINRDFAVNETLYLLLIGKRWSQIERWRLAVKKVLGQQRQLLIRLTTFPQLERTGITGLSWRDIDMNWTHPFPALKKRPESARVETFLDGLELHRQVIAGEK
;
A
#
# COMPACT_ATOMS: atom_id res chain seq x y z
N MET A 1 -17.30 -36.60 -11.09
CA MET A 1 -16.10 -35.80 -10.74
C MET A 1 -16.13 -34.39 -11.32
N GLN A 2 -16.17 -34.22 -12.65
CA GLN A 2 -16.09 -32.89 -13.28
C GLN A 2 -17.17 -31.92 -12.78
N ASP A 3 -18.40 -32.38 -12.56
CA ASP A 3 -19.48 -31.53 -12.02
C ASP A 3 -19.24 -31.12 -10.57
N LYS A 4 -18.65 -32.01 -9.75
CA LYS A 4 -18.25 -31.69 -8.37
C LYS A 4 -17.14 -30.63 -8.37
N ILE A 5 -16.12 -30.79 -9.21
CA ILE A 5 -15.03 -29.81 -9.37
C ILE A 5 -15.57 -28.49 -9.90
N LEU A 6 -16.44 -28.52 -10.93
CA LEU A 6 -17.03 -27.34 -11.53
C LEU A 6 -17.85 -26.57 -10.50
N SER A 7 -18.76 -27.25 -9.80
CA SER A 7 -19.55 -26.68 -8.72
C SER A 7 -18.65 -26.07 -7.63
N LEU A 8 -17.57 -26.76 -7.26
CA LEU A 8 -16.62 -26.26 -6.27
C LEU A 8 -15.87 -25.01 -6.74
N ILE A 9 -15.39 -24.93 -7.99
CA ILE A 9 -14.67 -23.75 -8.50
C ILE A 9 -15.60 -22.62 -8.97
N GLU A 10 -16.89 -22.89 -9.19
CA GLU A 10 -17.95 -21.89 -9.35
C GLU A 10 -18.23 -21.20 -8.03
N GLN A 11 -18.39 -21.99 -6.95
CA GLN A 11 -18.62 -21.48 -5.61
C GLN A 11 -17.34 -20.85 -5.02
N HIS A 12 -16.18 -21.41 -5.34
CA HIS A 12 -14.87 -21.02 -4.81
C HIS A 12 -13.86 -20.87 -5.94
N PRO A 13 -13.88 -19.75 -6.68
CA PRO A 13 -12.90 -19.52 -7.71
C PRO A 13 -11.48 -19.39 -7.12
N PHE A 14 -10.50 -19.73 -7.94
CA PHE A 14 -9.06 -19.66 -7.67
C PHE A 14 -8.54 -20.70 -6.67
N LEU A 15 -8.99 -21.95 -6.81
CA LEU A 15 -8.42 -23.08 -6.08
C LEU A 15 -7.29 -23.75 -6.88
N THR A 16 -6.27 -24.26 -6.18
CA THR A 16 -5.26 -25.16 -6.75
C THR A 16 -5.80 -26.58 -6.84
N PRO A 17 -5.20 -27.46 -7.68
CA PRO A 17 -5.54 -28.88 -7.69
C PRO A 17 -5.49 -29.51 -6.29
N LEU A 18 -4.43 -29.29 -5.51
CA LEU A 18 -4.33 -29.74 -4.11
C LEU A 18 -5.50 -29.28 -3.23
N GLN A 19 -5.93 -28.02 -3.35
CA GLN A 19 -7.04 -27.53 -2.52
C GLN A 19 -8.37 -28.18 -2.90
N ILE A 20 -8.59 -28.39 -4.20
CA ILE A 20 -9.79 -29.08 -4.70
C ILE A 20 -9.76 -30.54 -4.28
N SER A 21 -8.59 -31.18 -4.33
CA SER A 21 -8.40 -32.59 -3.95
C SER A 21 -8.70 -32.78 -2.46
N LEU A 22 -8.16 -31.92 -1.59
CA LEU A 22 -8.47 -31.92 -0.15
C LEU A 22 -9.94 -31.62 0.15
N SER A 23 -10.60 -30.78 -0.66
CA SER A 23 -12.00 -30.42 -0.44
C SER A 23 -12.97 -31.51 -0.87
N LEU A 24 -12.58 -32.34 -1.85
CA LEU A 24 -13.40 -33.41 -2.39
C LEU A 24 -13.05 -34.79 -1.83
N ASP A 25 -11.98 -34.88 -1.02
CA ASP A 25 -11.36 -36.13 -0.56
C ASP A 25 -10.91 -37.02 -1.74
N GLU A 26 -10.18 -36.40 -2.68
CA GLU A 26 -9.73 -37.01 -3.93
C GLU A 26 -8.22 -36.84 -4.11
N LEU A 27 -7.61 -37.59 -5.03
CA LEU A 27 -6.19 -37.45 -5.36
C LEU A 27 -5.92 -36.17 -6.18
N GLU A 28 -4.81 -35.48 -5.88
CA GLU A 28 -4.46 -34.22 -6.57
C GLU A 28 -4.26 -34.41 -8.08
N ASP A 29 -3.60 -35.49 -8.50
CA ASP A 29 -3.34 -35.78 -9.90
C ASP A 29 -4.63 -36.01 -10.69
N ASP A 30 -5.60 -36.73 -10.12
CA ASP A 30 -6.91 -36.97 -10.74
C ASP A 30 -7.68 -35.66 -10.92
N VAL A 31 -7.65 -34.80 -9.90
CA VAL A 31 -8.23 -33.45 -9.95
C VAL A 31 -7.55 -32.60 -11.02
N ALA A 32 -6.22 -32.61 -11.09
CA ALA A 32 -5.44 -31.86 -12.08
C ALA A 32 -5.79 -32.30 -13.51
N ASP A 33 -5.96 -33.60 -13.73
CA ASP A 33 -6.36 -34.17 -15.02
C ASP A 33 -7.79 -33.79 -15.40
N HIS A 34 -8.72 -33.80 -14.45
CA HIS A 34 -10.08 -33.35 -14.68
C HIS A 34 -10.14 -31.85 -15.01
N LEU A 35 -9.37 -31.02 -14.30
CA LEU A 35 -9.27 -29.58 -14.56
C LEU A 35 -8.65 -29.29 -15.93
N LYS A 36 -7.63 -30.04 -16.35
CA LYS A 36 -7.04 -29.96 -17.70
C LYS A 36 -8.07 -30.31 -18.78
N LYS A 37 -8.87 -31.36 -18.57
CA LYS A 37 -9.97 -31.75 -19.48
C LYS A 37 -11.06 -30.66 -19.51
N MET A 38 -11.43 -30.07 -18.37
CA MET A 38 -12.41 -28.99 -18.28
C MET A 38 -11.92 -27.71 -18.96
N SER A 39 -10.64 -27.34 -18.82
CA SER A 39 -10.07 -26.20 -19.51
C SER A 39 -10.06 -26.37 -21.03
N LYS A 40 -9.76 -27.57 -21.54
CA LYS A 40 -9.87 -27.87 -22.98
C LYS A 40 -11.30 -27.72 -23.50
N LYS A 41 -12.30 -28.09 -22.69
CA LYS A 41 -13.73 -27.92 -23.00
C LYS A 41 -14.24 -26.48 -22.80
N GLY A 42 -13.40 -25.57 -22.31
CA GLY A 42 -13.81 -24.20 -22.00
C GLY A 42 -14.74 -24.09 -20.79
N LEU A 43 -14.76 -25.09 -19.90
CA LEU A 43 -15.55 -25.12 -18.67
C LEU A 43 -14.80 -24.56 -17.46
N ALA A 44 -13.46 -24.53 -17.52
CA ALA A 44 -12.62 -24.00 -16.45
C ALA A 44 -11.47 -23.16 -17.01
N GLY A 45 -11.31 -21.94 -16.53
CA GLY A 45 -10.14 -21.11 -16.78
C GLY A 45 -9.06 -21.42 -15.76
N SER A 46 -7.80 -21.18 -16.13
CA SER A 46 -6.68 -21.32 -15.21
C SER A 46 -5.79 -20.10 -15.25
N ILE A 47 -5.26 -19.71 -14.10
CA ILE A 47 -4.28 -18.64 -13.98
C ILE A 47 -3.01 -19.23 -13.38
N SER A 48 -1.89 -19.17 -14.11
CA SER A 48 -0.59 -19.45 -13.53
C SER A 48 -0.23 -18.32 -12.57
N SER A 49 -0.11 -18.64 -11.29
CA SER A 49 0.27 -17.66 -10.29
C SER A 49 1.75 -17.27 -10.44
N ARG A 50 2.05 -15.97 -10.35
CA ARG A 50 3.43 -15.43 -10.29
C ARG A 50 3.84 -15.05 -8.87
N TYR A 51 3.04 -15.41 -7.87
CA TYR A 51 3.44 -15.29 -6.47
C TYR A 51 4.44 -16.42 -6.18
N ALA A 52 5.58 -16.09 -5.57
CA ALA A 52 6.66 -17.05 -5.32
C ALA A 52 6.24 -18.25 -4.45
N GLU A 53 5.09 -18.19 -3.77
CA GLU A 53 4.50 -19.29 -2.99
C GLU A 53 3.58 -20.21 -3.82
N LEU A 54 3.29 -19.85 -5.07
CA LEU A 54 2.44 -20.57 -6.01
C LEU A 54 3.12 -20.70 -7.39
N GLU A 55 4.41 -20.45 -7.41
CA GLU A 55 5.25 -20.56 -8.60
C GLU A 55 5.30 -22.04 -8.99
N GLY A 56 4.53 -22.40 -10.03
CA GLY A 56 4.29 -23.78 -10.46
C GLY A 56 2.85 -24.26 -10.30
N GLN A 57 2.01 -23.56 -9.53
CA GLN A 57 0.62 -23.95 -9.28
C GLN A 57 -0.38 -23.09 -10.08
N ARG A 58 -1.31 -23.76 -10.76
CA ARG A 58 -2.41 -23.12 -11.50
C ARG A 58 -3.62 -22.95 -10.58
N LEU A 59 -4.18 -21.75 -10.56
CA LEU A 59 -5.43 -21.44 -9.87
C LEU A 59 -6.58 -21.56 -10.87
N TYR A 60 -7.61 -22.35 -10.54
CA TYR A 60 -8.71 -22.65 -11.45
C TYR A 60 -10.00 -21.91 -11.07
N TYR A 61 -10.78 -21.53 -12.06
CA TYR A 61 -12.09 -20.88 -11.91
C TYR A 61 -13.02 -21.36 -13.01
N ALA A 62 -14.34 -21.36 -12.77
CA ALA A 62 -15.31 -21.80 -13.78
C ALA A 62 -15.44 -20.81 -14.94
N LEU A 63 -15.71 -21.33 -16.15
CA LEU A 63 -16.09 -20.58 -17.34
C LEU A 63 -17.49 -21.02 -17.77
N GLU A 64 -18.36 -20.07 -18.12
CA GLU A 64 -19.67 -20.44 -18.66
C GLU A 64 -19.53 -21.17 -20.00
N ALA A 65 -20.21 -22.31 -20.12
CA ALA A 65 -20.28 -23.06 -21.38
C ALA A 65 -20.88 -22.17 -22.47
N LYS A 66 -20.31 -22.24 -23.69
CA LYS A 66 -20.81 -21.49 -24.86
C LYS A 66 -22.25 -21.93 -25.19
N GLY A 67 -23.24 -21.21 -24.66
CA GLY A 67 -24.65 -21.35 -25.03
C GLY A 67 -25.58 -21.33 -23.82
N ASN A 68 -26.43 -20.30 -23.75
CA ASN A 68 -27.53 -20.11 -22.80
C ASN A 68 -27.19 -19.88 -21.32
N ARG A 69 -27.03 -18.61 -20.94
CA ARG A 69 -28.02 -17.79 -20.21
C ARG A 69 -27.51 -16.35 -20.12
N SER A 70 -28.43 -15.40 -20.13
CA SER A 70 -28.19 -13.97 -20.21
C SER A 70 -27.52 -13.40 -18.95
N ALA A 71 -26.48 -12.58 -19.10
CA ALA A 71 -26.14 -11.57 -18.10
C ALA A 71 -25.73 -10.25 -18.78
N ALA A 72 -26.48 -9.20 -18.45
CA ALA A 72 -26.37 -7.82 -18.91
C ALA A 72 -25.04 -7.15 -18.46
N PRO A 73 -24.64 -6.00 -19.05
CA PRO A 73 -23.29 -5.45 -18.92
C PRO A 73 -23.05 -4.79 -17.55
N LEU A 74 -22.01 -5.22 -16.83
CA LEU A 74 -21.83 -4.83 -15.43
C LEU A 74 -20.50 -4.13 -15.12
N LYS A 75 -20.66 -2.89 -14.64
CA LYS A 75 -19.63 -1.99 -14.14
C LYS A 75 -19.52 -2.10 -12.61
N ALA A 76 -18.28 -2.01 -12.11
CA ALA A 76 -17.88 -1.48 -10.79
C ALA A 76 -17.86 -2.34 -9.49
N LEU A 77 -18.07 -3.67 -9.49
CA LEU A 77 -17.97 -4.48 -8.22
C LEU A 77 -16.92 -5.60 -8.19
N ALA A 78 -16.32 -5.91 -9.34
CA ALA A 78 -15.42 -7.02 -9.61
C ALA A 78 -14.10 -7.10 -8.81
N TYR A 79 -13.56 -5.99 -8.32
CA TYR A 79 -12.16 -5.95 -7.88
C TYR A 79 -11.98 -6.00 -6.36
N ARG A 80 -12.91 -5.44 -5.57
CA ARG A 80 -12.93 -5.71 -4.11
C ARG A 80 -12.93 -7.22 -3.84
N GLN A 81 -13.58 -7.98 -4.71
CA GLN A 81 -13.62 -9.44 -4.70
C GLN A 81 -12.28 -10.10 -5.02
N LEU A 82 -11.35 -9.44 -5.73
CA LEU A 82 -10.07 -10.02 -6.13
C LEU A 82 -8.92 -9.71 -5.18
N ALA A 83 -8.87 -8.48 -4.67
CA ALA A 83 -8.01 -8.16 -3.54
C ALA A 83 -8.48 -8.91 -2.29
N ALA A 84 -9.80 -9.09 -2.13
CA ALA A 84 -10.34 -10.09 -1.23
C ALA A 84 -9.87 -11.48 -1.65
N ALA A 85 -10.01 -11.96 -2.90
CA ALA A 85 -9.64 -13.32 -3.30
C ALA A 85 -8.19 -13.70 -2.98
N VAL A 86 -7.21 -12.80 -3.16
CA VAL A 86 -5.81 -13.09 -2.76
C VAL A 86 -5.65 -13.08 -1.24
N GLY A 87 -6.31 -12.16 -0.53
CA GLY A 87 -6.33 -12.20 0.93
C GLY A 87 -7.01 -13.46 1.46
N VAL A 88 -8.16 -13.83 0.86
CA VAL A 88 -8.93 -15.04 1.08
C VAL A 88 -8.03 -16.23 0.86
N TYR A 89 -7.28 -16.27 -0.23
CA TYR A 89 -6.36 -17.34 -0.54
C TYR A 89 -5.24 -17.47 0.50
N GLU A 90 -4.59 -16.37 0.87
CA GLU A 90 -3.51 -16.37 1.88
C GLU A 90 -4.04 -16.82 3.26
N VAL A 91 -5.18 -16.30 3.70
CA VAL A 91 -5.82 -16.68 4.95
C VAL A 91 -6.35 -18.11 4.90
N ARG A 92 -6.96 -18.52 3.79
CA ARG A 92 -7.45 -19.87 3.55
C ARG A 92 -6.31 -20.89 3.58
N ASN A 93 -5.17 -20.60 2.96
CA ASN A 93 -4.00 -21.48 3.03
C ASN A 93 -3.46 -21.60 4.44
N PHE A 94 -3.41 -20.47 5.17
CA PHE A 94 -3.07 -20.52 6.58
C PHE A 94 -4.06 -21.42 7.35
N LEU A 95 -5.37 -21.25 7.17
CA LEU A 95 -6.40 -22.08 7.82
C LEU A 95 -6.31 -23.56 7.40
N PHE A 96 -6.10 -23.87 6.12
CA PHE A 96 -5.87 -25.23 5.64
C PHE A 96 -4.61 -25.86 6.23
N SER A 97 -3.53 -25.08 6.40
CA SER A 97 -2.30 -25.59 7.01
C SER A 97 -2.50 -25.96 8.49
N LEU A 98 -3.49 -25.38 9.18
CA LEU A 98 -3.91 -25.82 10.51
C LEU A 98 -4.59 -27.21 10.45
N ASN A 99 -5.31 -27.52 9.37
CA ASN A 99 -6.09 -28.76 9.23
C ASN A 99 -5.26 -29.98 8.76
N GLN A 100 -4.20 -29.77 7.96
CA GLN A 100 -3.47 -30.86 7.27
C GLN A 100 -2.72 -31.87 8.18
N ASN A 101 -2.68 -31.67 9.50
CA ASN A 101 -1.82 -32.45 10.40
C ASN A 101 -2.59 -33.31 11.44
N GLY A 102 -3.83 -33.71 11.14
CA GLY A 102 -4.65 -34.51 12.06
C GLY A 102 -5.15 -33.74 13.28
N GLU A 103 -5.17 -32.40 13.19
CA GLU A 103 -5.67 -31.52 14.23
C GLU A 103 -7.10 -31.07 13.91
N ASP A 104 -7.93 -31.00 14.95
CA ASP A 104 -9.38 -30.86 14.90
C ASP A 104 -9.81 -29.42 14.54
N LEU A 105 -9.46 -28.91 13.35
CA LEU A 105 -10.03 -27.66 12.83
C LEU A 105 -11.49 -27.91 12.41
N ARG A 106 -12.40 -27.81 13.38
CA ARG A 106 -13.82 -28.18 13.22
C ARG A 106 -14.60 -27.24 12.31
N TRP A 107 -14.20 -25.98 12.26
CA TRP A 107 -14.83 -24.96 11.44
C TRP A 107 -13.82 -23.87 11.09
N TRP A 108 -13.89 -23.32 9.89
CA TRP A 108 -13.14 -22.13 9.53
C TRP A 108 -13.83 -21.39 8.38
N ASP A 109 -13.61 -20.09 8.33
CA ASP A 109 -14.07 -19.25 7.23
C ASP A 109 -13.02 -18.19 6.90
N ALA A 110 -12.89 -17.87 5.62
CA ALA A 110 -11.98 -16.87 5.10
C ALA A 110 -12.81 -15.76 4.45
N PHE A 111 -12.73 -14.56 5.03
CA PHE A 111 -13.42 -13.35 4.60
C PHE A 111 -14.95 -13.40 4.66
N TRP A 112 -15.51 -12.99 5.81
CA TRP A 112 -16.94 -12.74 5.94
C TRP A 112 -17.25 -11.30 6.37
N TRP A 113 -18.45 -10.84 6.01
CA TRP A 113 -18.95 -9.51 6.34
C TRP A 113 -19.83 -9.57 7.57
N GLU A 114 -19.45 -8.85 8.62
CA GLU A 114 -20.24 -8.69 9.82
C GLU A 114 -20.92 -7.34 9.89
N SER A 115 -22.22 -7.36 10.19
CA SER A 115 -23.01 -6.16 10.41
C SER A 115 -23.23 -5.94 11.90
N TYR A 116 -22.87 -4.76 12.41
CA TYR A 116 -23.10 -4.40 13.80
C TYR A 116 -23.67 -2.99 13.96
N LYS A 117 -24.52 -2.80 14.97
CA LYS A 117 -25.06 -1.48 15.34
C LYS A 117 -24.15 -0.85 16.39
N SER A 118 -23.75 0.40 16.16
CA SER A 118 -22.97 1.19 17.11
C SER A 118 -23.90 1.76 18.20
N LYS A 119 -23.51 1.68 19.49
CA LYS A 119 -24.30 2.27 20.61
C LYS A 119 -24.65 3.76 20.38
N LYS A 120 -23.73 4.56 19.82
CA LYS A 120 -23.94 5.99 19.54
C LYS A 120 -24.87 6.29 18.37
N ASP A 121 -25.17 5.29 17.54
CA ASP A 121 -25.73 5.51 16.21
C ASP A 121 -26.68 4.34 15.88
N GLN A 122 -27.72 4.16 16.70
CA GLN A 122 -28.68 3.04 16.58
C GLN A 122 -29.35 2.96 15.19
N LYS A 123 -29.30 4.04 14.41
CA LYS A 123 -29.82 4.16 13.04
C LYS A 123 -28.83 3.72 11.95
N ARG A 124 -27.52 3.60 12.22
CA ARG A 124 -26.50 3.26 11.21
C ARG A 124 -25.88 1.88 11.45
N GLN A 125 -26.23 0.94 10.57
CA GLN A 125 -25.59 -0.37 10.47
C GLN A 125 -24.17 -0.19 9.92
N LYS A 126 -23.16 -0.59 10.70
CA LYS A 126 -21.77 -0.62 10.26
C LYS A 126 -21.43 -2.03 9.79
N SER A 127 -20.64 -2.13 8.73
CA SER A 127 -20.10 -3.40 8.26
C SER A 127 -18.60 -3.49 8.55
N LEU A 128 -18.16 -4.68 8.95
CA LEU A 128 -16.76 -5.02 9.15
C LEU A 128 -16.45 -6.26 8.32
N LEU A 129 -15.38 -6.19 7.53
CA LEU A 129 -14.84 -7.36 6.84
C LEU A 129 -13.81 -8.02 7.76
N VAL A 130 -14.08 -9.23 8.25
CA VAL A 130 -13.12 -10.04 9.03
C VAL A 130 -12.31 -10.87 8.04
N HIS A 131 -10.96 -10.92 8.13
CA HIS A 131 -10.15 -11.62 7.12
C HIS A 131 -10.23 -13.15 7.24
N GLY A 132 -10.48 -13.67 8.44
CA GLY A 132 -10.86 -15.07 8.61
C GLY A 132 -11.02 -15.43 10.08
N GLY A 133 -11.20 -16.72 10.35
CA GLY A 133 -11.34 -17.25 11.68
C GLY A 133 -11.77 -18.70 11.64
N GLY A 134 -11.85 -19.31 12.81
CA GLY A 134 -12.18 -20.73 12.92
C GLY A 134 -12.30 -21.20 14.36
N VAL A 135 -12.61 -22.48 14.49
CA VAL A 135 -12.59 -23.24 15.73
C VAL A 135 -11.56 -24.34 15.57
N TRP A 136 -10.44 -24.18 16.27
CA TRP A 136 -9.38 -25.18 16.34
C TRP A 136 -9.50 -25.91 17.68
N GLN A 137 -9.76 -27.22 17.64
CA GLN A 137 -10.20 -28.01 18.78
C GLN A 137 -11.50 -27.43 19.37
N GLU A 138 -11.42 -26.67 20.45
CA GLU A 138 -12.53 -25.89 21.02
C GLU A 138 -12.19 -24.39 21.11
N LEU A 139 -11.00 -24.01 20.67
CA LEU A 139 -10.57 -22.63 20.68
C LEU A 139 -11.13 -21.88 19.49
N THR A 140 -11.90 -20.83 19.77
CA THR A 140 -12.33 -19.91 18.71
C THR A 140 -11.29 -18.81 18.49
N PHE A 141 -10.97 -18.56 17.22
CA PHE A 141 -10.04 -17.51 16.83
C PHE A 141 -10.51 -16.70 15.63
N ILE A 142 -10.00 -15.48 15.53
CA ILE A 142 -10.14 -14.61 14.37
C ILE A 142 -8.77 -14.26 13.79
N VAL A 143 -8.72 -14.06 12.48
CA VAL A 143 -7.52 -13.74 11.72
C VAL A 143 -7.62 -12.32 11.18
N GLU A 144 -6.62 -11.53 11.49
CA GLU A 144 -6.34 -10.25 10.85
C GLU A 144 -5.06 -10.38 10.01
N TRP A 145 -5.22 -10.14 8.72
CA TRP A 145 -4.16 -10.33 7.73
C TRP A 145 -3.79 -9.02 7.04
N ASP A 146 -2.63 -8.45 7.40
CA ASP A 146 -2.10 -7.22 6.79
C ASP A 146 -1.27 -7.53 5.54
N ARG A 147 -1.72 -6.99 4.41
CA ARG A 147 -1.08 -7.16 3.10
C ARG A 147 -0.09 -6.05 2.75
N GLY A 148 0.07 -5.04 3.62
CA GLY A 148 0.95 -3.89 3.39
C GLY A 148 0.42 -2.89 2.36
N ASP A 149 -0.84 -3.02 1.96
CA ASP A 149 -1.55 -2.16 1.01
C ASP A 149 -2.16 -0.93 1.69
N LEU A 150 -2.56 -1.04 2.96
CA LEU A 150 -3.08 0.07 3.75
C LEU A 150 -1.95 0.93 4.35
N PRO A 151 -2.07 2.27 4.35
CA PRO A 151 -1.21 3.11 5.18
C PRO A 151 -1.46 2.82 6.67
N VAL A 152 -0.51 3.17 7.55
CA VAL A 152 -0.60 2.91 9.00
C VAL A 152 -1.88 3.48 9.62
N THR A 153 -2.33 4.65 9.14
CA THR A 153 -3.60 5.26 9.56
C THR A 153 -4.83 4.43 9.17
N GLY A 154 -4.78 3.77 8.02
CA GLY A 154 -5.79 2.82 7.56
C GLY A 154 -5.85 1.57 8.45
N LEU A 155 -4.68 1.05 8.82
CA LEU A 155 -4.52 -0.08 9.74
C LEU A 155 -5.11 0.24 11.13
N ALA A 156 -4.77 1.40 11.70
CA ALA A 156 -5.31 1.85 12.99
C ALA A 156 -6.84 2.07 12.97
N ARG A 157 -7.39 2.51 11.84
CA ARG A 157 -8.86 2.61 11.66
C ARG A 157 -9.53 1.23 11.63
N ARG A 158 -8.90 0.25 10.99
CA ARG A 158 -9.38 -1.14 10.94
C ARG A 158 -9.31 -1.80 12.32
N ALA A 159 -8.19 -1.65 13.03
CA ALA A 159 -8.03 -2.09 14.42
C ALA A 159 -9.14 -1.54 15.33
N ARG A 160 -9.45 -0.24 15.22
CA ARG A 160 -10.56 0.38 15.97
C ARG A 160 -11.93 -0.17 15.61
N ALA A 161 -12.17 -0.51 14.35
CA ALA A 161 -13.43 -1.09 13.90
C ALA A 161 -13.61 -2.51 14.45
N LEU A 162 -12.56 -3.33 14.41
CA LEU A 162 -12.55 -4.68 14.97
C LEU A 162 -12.73 -4.68 16.49
N ALA A 163 -11.98 -3.84 17.21
CA ALA A 163 -12.16 -3.65 18.66
C ALA A 163 -13.58 -3.16 19.02
N SER A 164 -14.19 -2.35 18.14
CA SER A 164 -15.56 -1.89 18.34
C SER A 164 -16.60 -2.98 18.13
N TRP A 165 -16.34 -3.93 17.24
CA TRP A 165 -17.18 -5.10 17.02
C TRP A 165 -17.06 -6.10 18.17
N LEU A 166 -15.84 -6.49 18.57
CA LEU A 166 -15.60 -7.39 19.70
C LEU A 166 -16.07 -6.82 21.04
N GLY A 167 -15.85 -5.52 21.26
CA GLY A 167 -16.32 -4.81 22.45
C GLY A 167 -17.80 -4.43 22.40
N ALA A 168 -18.56 -4.82 21.38
CA ALA A 168 -19.99 -4.59 21.35
C ALA A 168 -20.68 -5.51 22.37
N GLU A 169 -21.59 -4.94 23.17
CA GLU A 169 -22.37 -5.69 24.15
C GLU A 169 -23.15 -6.84 23.50
N LYS A 170 -23.65 -6.63 22.27
CA LYS A 170 -24.26 -7.69 21.47
C LYS A 170 -23.30 -8.85 21.23
N PHE A 171 -22.02 -8.60 20.96
CA PHE A 171 -21.05 -9.68 20.78
C PHE A 171 -20.86 -10.46 22.10
N ARG A 172 -20.71 -9.76 23.22
CA ARG A 172 -20.56 -10.39 24.55
C ARG A 172 -21.79 -11.19 24.97
N ILE A 173 -22.99 -10.68 24.72
CA ILE A 173 -24.27 -11.33 25.05
C ILE A 173 -24.52 -12.53 24.13
N TYR A 174 -24.26 -12.40 22.82
CA TYR A 174 -24.57 -13.47 21.87
C TYR A 174 -23.55 -14.61 21.89
N TYR A 175 -22.27 -14.32 22.12
CA TYR A 175 -21.21 -15.32 22.02
C TYR A 175 -20.69 -15.76 23.38
N GLY A 176 -20.76 -14.95 24.44
CA GLY A 176 -20.37 -15.37 25.79
C GLY A 176 -18.87 -15.64 26.01
N PHE A 177 -18.03 -15.60 24.98
CA PHE A 177 -16.57 -15.76 25.07
C PHE A 177 -15.85 -14.66 24.26
N THR A 178 -14.52 -14.60 24.40
CA THR A 178 -13.66 -13.68 23.64
C THR A 178 -12.71 -14.52 22.76
N PRO A 179 -12.77 -14.43 21.41
CA PRO A 179 -11.94 -15.25 20.54
C PRO A 179 -10.47 -14.85 20.65
N ALA A 180 -9.55 -15.80 20.47
CA ALA A 180 -8.15 -15.48 20.26
C ALA A 180 -7.97 -14.68 18.95
N MET A 181 -7.02 -13.75 18.94
CA MET A 181 -6.75 -12.92 17.77
C MET A 181 -5.39 -13.29 17.16
N VAL A 182 -5.39 -13.62 15.88
CA VAL A 182 -4.19 -13.93 15.11
C VAL A 182 -3.91 -12.75 14.17
N ILE A 183 -2.75 -12.12 14.31
CA ILE A 183 -2.30 -11.00 13.47
C ILE A 183 -1.14 -11.47 12.62
N VAL A 184 -1.30 -11.44 11.30
CA VAL A 184 -0.21 -11.72 10.36
C VAL A 184 0.04 -10.47 9.54
N ALA A 185 1.19 -9.82 9.75
CA ALA A 185 1.51 -8.56 9.10
C ALA A 185 2.71 -8.62 8.16
N THR A 186 2.85 -7.61 7.30
CA THR A 186 4.02 -7.50 6.41
C THR A 186 5.32 -7.20 7.15
N THR A 187 5.25 -6.44 8.25
CA THR A 187 6.39 -6.13 9.12
C THR A 187 5.97 -6.13 10.59
N TRP A 188 6.94 -6.25 11.49
CA TRP A 188 6.68 -6.23 12.93
C TRP A 188 6.09 -4.90 13.40
N ASN A 189 6.62 -3.78 12.90
CA ASN A 189 6.11 -2.44 13.21
C ASN A 189 4.62 -2.30 12.88
N ARG A 190 4.16 -2.94 11.80
CA ARG A 190 2.74 -2.93 11.41
C ARG A 190 1.90 -3.82 12.30
N ALA A 191 2.38 -5.01 12.67
CA ALA A 191 1.70 -5.86 13.65
C ALA A 191 1.52 -5.14 15.00
N SER A 192 2.60 -4.52 15.51
CA SER A 192 2.59 -3.72 16.74
C SER A 192 1.62 -2.54 16.63
N ALA A 193 1.72 -1.73 15.57
CA ALA A 193 0.84 -0.58 15.38
C ALA A 193 -0.65 -0.97 15.27
N PHE A 194 -0.96 -2.12 14.66
CA PHE A 194 -2.32 -2.67 14.68
C PHE A 194 -2.75 -3.00 16.11
N PHE A 195 -1.93 -3.75 16.84
CA PHE A 195 -2.21 -4.18 18.20
C PHE A 195 -2.39 -2.99 19.15
N ASP A 196 -1.51 -2.00 19.11
CA ASP A 196 -1.58 -0.81 19.97
C ASP A 196 -2.89 -0.06 19.75
N ALA A 197 -3.28 0.14 18.47
CA ALA A 197 -4.55 0.78 18.12
C ALA A 197 -5.77 -0.05 18.55
N PHE A 198 -5.67 -1.37 18.48
CA PHE A 198 -6.70 -2.31 18.92
C PHE A 198 -6.84 -2.30 20.45
N ALA A 199 -5.75 -2.45 21.19
CA ALA A 199 -5.69 -2.48 22.65
C ALA A 199 -6.17 -1.16 23.27
N MET A 200 -5.71 -0.02 22.73
CA MET A 200 -6.19 1.29 23.14
C MET A 200 -7.72 1.42 22.99
N GLN A 201 -8.29 0.89 21.90
CA GLN A 201 -9.73 0.95 21.67
C GLN A 201 -10.53 -0.01 22.56
N MET A 202 -10.00 -1.19 22.87
CA MET A 202 -10.59 -2.13 23.84
C MET A 202 -10.59 -1.53 25.25
N ASN A 203 -9.47 -0.94 25.68
CA ASN A 203 -9.34 -0.24 26.96
C ASN A 203 -10.33 0.92 27.07
N LYS A 204 -10.44 1.75 26.03
CA LYS A 204 -11.42 2.85 25.97
C LYS A 204 -12.87 2.37 26.12
N LYS A 205 -13.15 1.12 25.74
CA LYS A 205 -14.47 0.49 25.84
C LYS A 205 -14.66 -0.33 27.12
N GLN A 206 -13.65 -0.39 27.99
CA GLN A 206 -13.64 -1.26 29.16
C GLN A 206 -13.95 -2.72 28.80
N ALA A 207 -13.47 -3.16 27.62
CA ALA A 207 -13.63 -4.52 27.13
C ALA A 207 -12.36 -5.33 27.40
N ALA A 208 -12.51 -6.61 27.76
CA ALA A 208 -11.38 -7.49 28.00
C ALA A 208 -10.57 -7.70 26.71
N LEU A 209 -9.25 -7.55 26.79
CA LEU A 209 -8.36 -7.80 25.66
C LEU A 209 -8.25 -9.32 25.41
N PRO A 210 -8.56 -9.82 24.19
CA PRO A 210 -8.34 -11.22 23.85
C PRO A 210 -6.87 -11.60 23.93
N PRO A 211 -6.53 -12.90 24.04
CA PRO A 211 -5.21 -13.38 23.69
C PRO A 211 -4.88 -12.99 22.25
N VAL A 212 -3.72 -12.37 22.02
CA VAL A 212 -3.28 -11.92 20.69
C VAL A 212 -1.95 -12.56 20.34
N TYR A 213 -1.91 -13.27 19.21
CA TYR A 213 -0.72 -13.85 18.62
C TYR A 213 -0.39 -13.07 17.35
N ALA A 214 0.79 -12.48 17.31
CA ALA A 214 1.24 -11.71 16.15
C ALA A 214 2.48 -12.33 15.52
N THR A 215 2.54 -12.36 14.20
CA THR A 215 3.75 -12.73 13.45
C THR A 215 3.86 -11.90 12.17
N THR A 216 4.96 -12.10 11.44
CA THR A 216 5.13 -11.54 10.10
C THR A 216 4.89 -12.61 9.04
N ARG A 217 4.41 -12.19 7.87
CA ARG A 217 4.25 -13.07 6.70
C ARG A 217 5.55 -13.79 6.34
N SER A 218 6.69 -13.09 6.43
CA SER A 218 8.01 -13.65 6.15
C SER A 218 8.37 -14.77 7.14
N ALA A 219 8.15 -14.56 8.44
CA ALA A 219 8.43 -15.56 9.46
C ALA A 219 7.51 -16.79 9.32
N LEU A 220 6.20 -16.55 9.16
CA LEU A 220 5.21 -17.61 8.94
C LEU A 220 5.53 -18.44 7.69
N ARG A 221 5.94 -17.80 6.59
CA ARG A 221 6.34 -18.47 5.34
C ARG A 221 7.61 -19.30 5.49
N LYS A 222 8.63 -18.78 6.16
CA LYS A 222 9.94 -19.44 6.27
C LYS A 222 9.92 -20.65 7.20
N ARG A 223 9.13 -20.59 8.28
CA ARG A 223 9.21 -21.57 9.37
C ARG A 223 7.90 -22.33 9.59
N GLY A 224 6.80 -21.92 8.96
CA GLY A 224 5.48 -22.48 9.18
C GLY A 224 4.82 -21.95 10.45
N TRP A 225 3.54 -22.28 10.63
CA TRP A 225 2.72 -21.77 11.74
C TRP A 225 3.00 -22.46 13.08
N LYS A 226 3.49 -23.71 13.06
CA LYS A 226 3.87 -24.47 14.28
C LYS A 226 5.18 -23.98 14.90
N ALA A 227 5.99 -23.26 14.13
CA ALA A 227 7.26 -22.76 14.63
C ALA A 227 7.04 -21.69 15.71
N PRO A 228 8.02 -21.50 16.62
CA PRO A 228 8.04 -20.41 17.58
C PRO A 228 8.28 -19.06 16.88
N VAL A 229 7.30 -18.61 16.10
CA VAL A 229 7.33 -17.37 15.30
C VAL A 229 6.30 -16.35 15.74
N TRP A 230 5.54 -16.67 16.78
CA TRP A 230 4.47 -15.81 17.29
C TRP A 230 4.97 -15.04 18.50
N ALA A 231 4.57 -13.77 18.62
CA ALA A 231 4.60 -13.10 19.90
C ALA A 231 3.19 -13.11 20.50
N ALA A 232 3.08 -13.64 21.71
CA ALA A 232 1.89 -13.57 22.54
C ALA A 232 1.85 -12.18 23.21
N LEU A 233 1.26 -11.20 22.53
CA LEU A 233 1.37 -9.79 22.89
C LEU A 233 0.76 -9.43 24.25
N LYS A 234 -0.09 -10.30 24.81
CA LYS A 234 -0.64 -10.14 26.17
C LYS A 234 0.34 -10.58 27.27
N SER A 235 1.11 -11.64 27.05
CA SER A 235 2.12 -12.13 28.00
C SER A 235 3.50 -11.49 27.79
N GLY A 236 3.71 -10.83 26.65
CA GLY A 236 5.01 -10.28 26.25
C GLY A 236 5.99 -11.35 25.75
N GLU A 237 5.55 -12.61 25.66
CA GLU A 237 6.37 -13.74 25.22
C GLU A 237 6.59 -13.67 23.71
N THR A 238 7.86 -13.74 23.29
CA THR A 238 8.26 -13.82 21.88
C THR A 238 8.76 -15.22 21.54
N GLY A 239 8.36 -15.75 20.39
CA GLY A 239 8.73 -17.12 20.01
C GLY A 239 7.79 -18.17 20.61
N ALA A 240 6.53 -17.82 20.88
CA ALA A 240 5.50 -18.77 21.25
C ALA A 240 5.05 -19.59 20.04
N GLN A 241 4.50 -20.77 20.28
CA GLN A 241 3.68 -21.48 19.30
C GLN A 241 2.27 -20.88 19.26
N LEU A 242 1.60 -20.97 18.11
CA LEU A 242 0.23 -20.50 17.97
C LEU A 242 -0.69 -21.24 18.95
N PHE A 243 -1.51 -20.50 19.70
CA PHE A 243 -2.44 -21.02 20.72
C PHE A 243 -1.80 -21.70 21.94
N GLN A 244 -0.48 -21.61 22.09
CA GLN A 244 0.21 -22.13 23.27
C GLN A 244 -0.32 -21.47 24.54
N GLY A 245 -0.68 -22.29 25.54
CA GLY A 245 -1.15 -21.83 26.85
C GLY A 245 -2.60 -21.38 26.91
N LEU A 246 -3.39 -21.57 25.84
CA LEU A 246 -4.83 -21.28 25.87
C LEU A 246 -5.63 -22.50 26.33
N LEU A 247 -6.53 -22.30 27.29
CA LEU A 247 -7.50 -23.31 27.65
C LEU A 247 -8.62 -23.33 26.60
N PRO A 248 -9.04 -24.53 26.13
CA PRO A 248 -10.22 -24.66 25.28
C PRO A 248 -11.45 -24.08 25.99
N ILE A 249 -12.26 -23.31 25.25
CA ILE A 249 -13.55 -22.82 25.74
C ILE A 249 -14.61 -23.74 25.11
N PRO A 250 -15.54 -24.32 25.88
CA PRO A 250 -16.54 -25.24 25.33
C PRO A 250 -17.26 -24.64 24.12
N SER A 251 -17.21 -25.35 22.99
CA SER A 251 -17.71 -24.89 21.68
C SER A 251 -19.23 -24.75 21.58
N THR A 252 -19.96 -25.09 22.64
CA THR A 252 -21.44 -25.06 22.73
C THR A 252 -22.05 -23.66 22.66
N LEU A 253 -21.24 -22.60 22.68
CA LEU A 253 -21.70 -21.20 22.73
C LEU A 253 -21.60 -20.43 21.40
N TRP A 254 -21.17 -21.07 20.30
CA TRP A 254 -21.26 -20.43 18.99
C TRP A 254 -22.69 -20.59 18.42
N PRO A 255 -23.44 -19.51 18.16
CA PRO A 255 -24.81 -19.60 17.67
C PRO A 255 -24.83 -20.09 16.23
N GLY A 256 -25.40 -21.28 16.05
CA GLY A 256 -25.62 -21.91 14.76
C GLY A 256 -25.32 -23.39 14.92
N ASP A 257 -26.37 -24.19 14.96
CA ASP A 257 -26.34 -25.64 15.02
C ASP A 257 -25.21 -26.20 14.13
N LEU A 258 -24.06 -26.49 14.75
CA LEU A 258 -22.88 -26.97 14.05
C LEU A 258 -23.18 -28.33 13.42
N ASN A 259 -24.20 -29.06 13.90
CA ASN A 259 -24.63 -30.33 13.30
C ASN A 259 -25.40 -30.14 11.98
N ASP A 260 -26.24 -29.11 11.85
CA ASP A 260 -26.90 -28.78 10.57
C ASP A 260 -25.91 -28.16 9.56
N ARG A 261 -24.80 -27.59 10.04
CA ARG A 261 -23.68 -27.09 9.21
C ARG A 261 -22.52 -28.08 9.04
N ARG A 262 -22.52 -29.24 9.70
CA ARG A 262 -21.45 -30.25 9.60
C ARG A 262 -21.53 -31.09 8.32
N ARG A 263 -22.70 -31.13 7.67
CA ARG A 263 -22.90 -31.89 6.41
C ARG A 263 -22.85 -31.05 5.15
N SER A 264 -22.83 -29.75 5.30
CA SER A 264 -22.68 -28.79 4.24
C SER A 264 -21.51 -27.91 4.62
N ILE A 265 -20.38 -28.08 3.93
CA ILE A 265 -19.37 -27.05 3.80
C ILE A 265 -20.09 -25.84 3.19
N PHE A 266 -20.85 -25.08 3.99
CA PHE A 266 -21.43 -23.79 3.61
C PHE A 266 -20.26 -22.80 3.63
N LEU A 267 -19.39 -22.96 2.65
CA LEU A 267 -18.65 -21.83 2.13
C LEU A 267 -19.72 -20.90 1.53
N PRO A 268 -19.74 -19.61 1.89
CA PRO A 268 -20.90 -18.77 1.67
C PRO A 268 -21.27 -18.72 0.19
N HIS A 269 -22.55 -18.94 -0.13
CA HIS A 269 -23.11 -18.40 -1.37
C HIS A 269 -22.74 -16.92 -1.41
N LEU A 270 -22.09 -16.46 -2.48
CA LEU A 270 -22.17 -15.06 -2.87
C LEU A 270 -23.66 -14.70 -2.78
N PRO A 271 -24.07 -13.71 -1.94
CA PRO A 271 -25.47 -13.33 -1.81
C PRO A 271 -26.12 -13.28 -3.19
N GLU A 272 -27.32 -13.81 -3.40
CA GLU A 272 -27.96 -13.88 -4.74
C GLU A 272 -27.89 -12.55 -5.51
N ALA A 273 -27.85 -11.41 -4.80
CA ALA A 273 -27.57 -10.08 -5.35
C ALA A 273 -26.21 -9.91 -6.08
N LEU A 274 -25.31 -10.89 -6.02
CA LEU A 274 -23.94 -10.91 -6.56
C LEU A 274 -23.71 -12.00 -7.61
N ALA A 275 -24.66 -12.93 -7.82
CA ALA A 275 -24.54 -14.03 -8.79
C ALA A 275 -24.61 -13.56 -10.26
N ASP A 276 -25.23 -12.40 -10.52
CA ASP A 276 -25.49 -11.91 -11.89
C ASP A 276 -24.32 -11.20 -12.60
N LYS A 277 -23.07 -11.18 -12.08
CA LYS A 277 -22.16 -10.04 -12.36
C LYS A 277 -20.66 -10.30 -12.68
N THR A 278 -20.31 -11.23 -13.56
CA THR A 278 -18.99 -11.91 -13.46
C THR A 278 -17.90 -11.74 -14.56
N ALA A 279 -18.16 -11.26 -15.80
CA ALA A 279 -17.15 -11.39 -16.88
C ALA A 279 -15.96 -10.38 -16.90
N TYR A 280 -16.15 -9.11 -16.48
CA TYR A 280 -15.09 -8.07 -16.54
C TYR A 280 -14.04 -8.21 -15.40
N SER A 281 -14.44 -8.79 -14.27
CA SER A 281 -13.60 -9.12 -13.10
C SER A 281 -12.44 -10.04 -13.45
N TYR A 282 -12.73 -11.09 -14.21
CA TYR A 282 -11.73 -12.09 -14.57
C TYR A 282 -10.67 -11.55 -15.52
N ARG A 283 -11.02 -10.59 -16.39
CA ARG A 283 -10.04 -9.93 -17.27
C ARG A 283 -9.04 -9.10 -16.46
N GLN A 284 -9.49 -8.27 -15.51
CA GLN A 284 -8.58 -7.51 -14.63
C GLN A 284 -7.83 -8.42 -13.63
N ALA A 285 -8.43 -9.54 -13.20
CA ALA A 285 -7.74 -10.57 -12.43
C ALA A 285 -6.57 -11.17 -13.18
N ALA A 286 -6.83 -11.60 -14.43
CA ALA A 286 -5.79 -12.07 -15.31
C ALA A 286 -4.70 -11.00 -15.52
N LEU A 287 -5.03 -9.70 -15.52
CA LEU A 287 -4.02 -8.62 -15.55
C LEU A 287 -3.18 -8.57 -14.26
N VAL A 288 -3.75 -8.77 -13.07
CA VAL A 288 -3.02 -8.83 -11.78
C VAL A 288 -2.05 -10.00 -11.73
N PHE A 289 -2.42 -11.14 -12.31
CA PHE A 289 -1.54 -12.31 -12.39
C PHE A 289 -0.55 -12.26 -13.57
N ARG A 290 -0.87 -11.53 -14.66
CA ARG A 290 0.03 -11.31 -15.80
C ARG A 290 1.04 -10.18 -15.58
N THR A 291 0.82 -9.29 -14.61
CA THR A 291 1.74 -8.20 -14.27
C THR A 291 2.83 -8.69 -13.31
N THR A 292 4.09 -8.49 -13.69
CA THR A 292 5.26 -8.80 -12.84
C THR A 292 5.30 -7.87 -11.61
N PRO A 293 5.99 -8.25 -10.51
CA PRO A 293 6.23 -7.34 -9.39
C PRO A 293 6.86 -6.01 -9.83
N ALA A 294 7.81 -6.05 -10.77
CA ALA A 294 8.42 -4.87 -11.38
C ALA A 294 7.39 -3.99 -12.10
N ALA A 295 6.49 -4.56 -12.89
CA ALA A 295 5.42 -3.83 -13.58
C ALA A 295 4.42 -3.20 -12.60
N LYS A 296 4.08 -3.90 -11.51
CA LYS A 296 3.23 -3.36 -10.43
C LYS A 296 3.90 -2.19 -9.71
N LEU A 297 5.19 -2.33 -9.39
CA LEU A 297 5.98 -1.26 -8.80
C LEU A 297 6.06 -0.04 -9.73
N LEU A 298 6.30 -0.26 -11.03
CA LEU A 298 6.33 0.77 -12.05
C LEU A 298 5.00 1.51 -12.12
N LEU A 299 3.86 0.82 -12.19
CA LEU A 299 2.53 1.46 -12.15
C LEU A 299 2.31 2.27 -10.87
N LYS A 300 2.65 1.72 -9.70
CA LYS A 300 2.52 2.44 -8.42
C LYS A 300 3.33 3.73 -8.44
N ARG A 301 4.57 3.69 -8.92
CA ARG A 301 5.41 4.89 -9.06
C ARG A 301 4.87 5.84 -10.11
N LEU A 302 4.32 5.33 -11.21
CA LEU A 302 3.74 6.16 -12.26
C LEU A 302 2.45 6.88 -11.82
N ALA A 303 1.69 6.27 -10.91
CA ALA A 303 0.51 6.91 -10.33
C ALA A 303 0.83 8.06 -9.36
N VAL A 304 2.02 8.01 -8.74
CA VAL A 304 2.56 9.12 -7.93
C VAL A 304 3.32 10.13 -8.80
N HIS A 305 3.93 9.66 -9.89
CA HIS A 305 4.71 10.48 -10.80
C HIS A 305 4.14 10.41 -12.22
N PRO A 306 2.96 10.99 -12.50
CA PRO A 306 2.36 10.96 -13.82
C PRO A 306 3.33 11.49 -14.89
N LEU A 307 3.23 10.99 -16.11
CA LEU A 307 4.09 11.39 -17.22
C LEU A 307 5.58 11.14 -16.95
N ALA A 308 5.97 9.99 -16.35
CA ALA A 308 7.38 9.66 -16.13
C ALA A 308 8.03 9.14 -17.41
N THR A 309 9.27 9.56 -17.69
CA THR A 309 10.08 8.92 -18.72
C THR A 309 10.56 7.54 -18.24
N GLU A 310 10.98 6.66 -19.15
CA GLU A 310 11.55 5.37 -18.75
C GLU A 310 12.80 5.54 -17.88
N ASN A 311 13.64 6.54 -18.15
CA ASN A 311 14.79 6.84 -17.29
C ASN A 311 14.35 7.30 -15.90
N LEU A 312 13.31 8.11 -15.79
CA LEU A 312 12.78 8.48 -14.48
C LEU A 312 12.20 7.27 -13.75
N LEU A 313 11.46 6.40 -14.44
CA LEU A 313 10.92 5.19 -13.84
C LEU A 313 12.04 4.26 -13.35
N ARG A 314 13.15 4.15 -14.12
CA ARG A 314 14.37 3.45 -13.70
C ARG A 314 14.89 4.01 -12.38
N ILE A 315 15.03 5.33 -12.32
CA ILE A 315 15.48 6.08 -11.15
C ILE A 315 14.55 5.75 -9.96
N VAL A 316 13.27 6.10 -9.99
CA VAL A 316 12.35 6.00 -8.83
C VAL A 316 11.99 4.58 -8.38
N THR A 317 12.25 3.58 -9.22
CA THR A 317 12.00 2.18 -8.87
C THR A 317 13.28 1.43 -8.47
N GLY A 318 14.46 1.97 -8.79
CA GLY A 318 15.74 1.26 -8.66
C GLY A 318 15.91 0.08 -9.61
N LEU A 319 15.00 -0.13 -10.57
CA LEU A 319 15.06 -1.25 -11.51
C LEU A 319 16.04 -0.96 -12.64
N SER A 320 16.62 -2.00 -13.23
CA SER A 320 17.49 -1.86 -14.40
C SER A 320 16.70 -1.42 -15.65
N TYR A 321 17.38 -0.77 -16.60
CA TYR A 321 16.74 -0.29 -17.83
C TYR A 321 16.05 -1.41 -18.65
N PRO A 322 16.65 -2.61 -18.83
CA PRO A 322 15.96 -3.72 -19.49
C PRO A 322 14.65 -4.12 -18.80
N VAL A 323 14.63 -4.15 -17.46
CA VAL A 323 13.44 -4.49 -16.67
C VAL A 323 12.35 -3.42 -16.82
N ILE A 324 12.72 -2.14 -16.82
CA ILE A 324 11.79 -1.03 -17.10
C ILE A 324 11.20 -1.17 -18.50
N LYS A 325 12.04 -1.34 -19.51
CA LYS A 325 11.60 -1.44 -20.91
C LYS A 325 10.64 -2.62 -21.11
N GLN A 326 10.95 -3.77 -20.52
CA GLN A 326 10.09 -4.95 -20.57
C GLN A 326 8.77 -4.72 -19.82
N SER A 327 8.83 -4.18 -18.59
CA SER A 327 7.65 -3.88 -17.79
C SER A 327 6.72 -2.87 -18.47
N THR A 328 7.27 -1.80 -19.06
CA THR A 328 6.51 -0.81 -19.83
C THR A 328 5.83 -1.45 -21.04
N ARG A 329 6.52 -2.33 -21.78
CA ARG A 329 5.93 -3.09 -22.90
C ARG A 329 4.78 -3.98 -22.45
N ASP A 330 4.96 -4.70 -21.35
CA ASP A 330 3.94 -5.59 -20.81
C ASP A 330 2.72 -4.80 -20.34
N LEU A 331 2.92 -3.72 -19.58
CA LEU A 331 1.85 -2.82 -19.14
C LEU A 331 1.10 -2.18 -20.31
N LYS A 332 1.81 -1.85 -21.39
CA LYS A 332 1.22 -1.33 -22.63
C LYS A 332 0.36 -2.39 -23.33
N LYS A 333 0.87 -3.62 -23.47
CA LYS A 333 0.10 -4.75 -24.05
C LYS A 333 -1.16 -5.04 -23.25
N LEU A 334 -1.10 -4.85 -21.94
CA LEU A 334 -2.22 -5.02 -21.02
C LEU A 334 -3.19 -3.82 -20.98
N GLY A 335 -2.88 -2.72 -21.68
CA GLY A 335 -3.70 -1.51 -21.73
C GLY A 335 -3.70 -0.69 -20.44
N LEU A 336 -2.79 -0.97 -19.51
CA LEU A 336 -2.67 -0.28 -18.21
C LEU A 336 -1.86 1.02 -18.30
N LEU A 337 -1.10 1.16 -19.38
CA LEU A 337 -0.20 2.26 -19.64
C LEU A 337 -0.20 2.57 -21.14
N LYS A 338 -0.03 3.84 -21.49
CA LYS A 338 0.28 4.29 -22.84
C LYS A 338 1.53 5.17 -22.82
N MET A 339 2.27 5.20 -23.92
CA MET A 339 3.40 6.11 -24.10
C MET A 339 2.92 7.30 -24.92
N VAL A 340 3.04 8.51 -24.38
CA VAL A 340 2.61 9.76 -25.02
C VAL A 340 3.80 10.68 -25.26
N SER A 341 3.69 11.56 -26.24
CA SER A 341 4.62 12.67 -26.45
C SER A 341 3.83 13.96 -26.22
N LEU A 342 4.42 14.92 -25.54
CA LEU A 342 3.80 16.23 -25.32
C LEU A 342 4.16 17.17 -26.48
N GLU A 343 3.20 17.98 -26.94
CA GLU A 343 3.43 18.97 -28.00
C GLU A 343 4.37 20.09 -27.50
N GLY A 344 5.29 20.54 -28.37
CA GLY A 344 6.23 21.63 -28.07
C GLY A 344 7.59 21.21 -27.48
N ASP A 345 7.81 19.92 -27.21
CA ASP A 345 9.08 19.42 -26.68
C ASP A 345 10.04 19.05 -27.83
N ALA A 346 11.07 19.88 -28.07
CA ALA A 346 11.99 19.77 -29.21
C ALA A 346 12.73 18.42 -29.30
N TYR A 347 12.86 17.71 -28.17
CA TYR A 347 13.52 16.41 -28.06
C TYR A 347 12.56 15.22 -28.01
N LYS A 348 11.24 15.44 -28.08
CA LYS A 348 10.15 14.45 -28.01
C LYS A 348 10.38 13.28 -27.03
N PRO A 349 10.68 13.50 -25.73
CA PRO A 349 10.70 12.41 -24.76
C PRO A 349 9.35 11.68 -24.77
N ARG A 350 9.37 10.35 -24.68
CA ARG A 350 8.15 9.55 -24.52
C ARG A 350 7.87 9.40 -23.03
N TYR A 351 6.71 9.89 -22.61
CA TYR A 351 6.25 9.82 -21.25
C TYR A 351 5.31 8.63 -21.09
N ALA A 352 5.53 7.84 -20.05
CA ALA A 352 4.56 6.86 -19.60
C ALA A 352 3.35 7.59 -19.01
N HIS A 353 2.16 7.22 -19.47
CA HIS A 353 0.90 7.77 -19.00
C HIS A 353 0.01 6.60 -18.58
N ILE A 354 -0.39 6.62 -17.31
CA ILE A 354 -1.29 5.60 -16.77
C ILE A 354 -2.68 5.78 -17.37
N THR A 355 -3.27 4.71 -17.90
CA THR A 355 -4.64 4.75 -18.43
C THR A 355 -5.65 4.72 -17.29
N ARG A 356 -6.92 4.95 -17.60
CA ARG A 356 -8.00 4.70 -16.64
C ARG A 356 -7.95 3.26 -16.11
N ALA A 357 -7.73 2.30 -17.01
CA ALA A 357 -7.58 0.89 -16.62
C ALA A 357 -6.38 0.67 -15.68
N GLY A 358 -5.27 1.38 -15.88
CA GLY A 358 -4.12 1.38 -14.96
C GLY A 358 -4.44 1.97 -13.58
N LEU A 359 -5.18 3.07 -13.53
CA LEU A 359 -5.60 3.67 -12.26
C LEU A 359 -6.62 2.80 -11.53
N GLU A 360 -7.59 2.24 -12.25
CA GLU A 360 -8.55 1.28 -11.68
C GLU A 360 -7.82 0.02 -11.19
N PHE A 361 -6.82 -0.45 -11.93
CA PHE A 361 -5.95 -1.54 -11.49
C PHE A 361 -5.24 -1.23 -10.17
N LEU A 362 -4.73 -0.01 -9.98
CA LEU A 362 -4.06 0.40 -8.73
C LEU A 362 -5.04 0.67 -7.58
N ALA A 363 -6.12 1.40 -7.86
CA ALA A 363 -7.19 1.70 -6.91
C ALA A 363 -7.63 0.45 -6.20
N ALA A 364 -7.80 -0.57 -7.02
CA ALA A 364 -8.44 -1.74 -6.55
C ALA A 364 -7.40 -2.66 -5.86
N GLY A 365 -6.12 -2.59 -6.23
CA GLY A 365 -5.02 -3.18 -5.46
C GLY A 365 -4.82 -2.54 -4.08
N ALA A 366 -5.36 -1.34 -3.88
CA ALA A 366 -5.45 -0.64 -2.59
C ALA A 366 -6.82 -0.82 -1.89
N GLY A 367 -7.72 -1.65 -2.43
CA GLY A 367 -9.03 -1.92 -1.83
C GLY A 367 -10.03 -0.77 -1.89
N VAL A 368 -9.77 0.28 -2.68
CA VAL A 368 -10.63 1.47 -2.81
C VAL A 368 -11.39 1.48 -4.13
N LYS A 369 -12.48 2.24 -4.22
CA LYS A 369 -13.23 2.36 -5.49
C LYS A 369 -12.39 3.14 -6.49
N GLY A 370 -12.46 2.76 -7.77
CA GLY A 370 -11.75 3.43 -8.86
C GLY A 370 -11.94 4.95 -8.86
N PRO A 371 -13.19 5.46 -8.86
CA PRO A 371 -13.46 6.90 -8.81
C PRO A 371 -12.84 7.58 -7.59
N ASP A 372 -12.99 7.00 -6.39
CA ASP A 372 -12.44 7.54 -5.14
C ASP A 372 -10.91 7.63 -5.22
N TYR A 373 -10.23 6.57 -5.69
CA TYR A 373 -8.76 6.58 -5.85
C TYR A 373 -8.28 7.60 -6.87
N ILE A 374 -8.97 7.70 -8.02
CA ILE A 374 -8.65 8.66 -9.08
C ILE A 374 -8.78 10.08 -8.53
N GLN A 375 -9.85 10.36 -7.79
CA GLN A 375 -10.09 11.64 -7.15
C GLN A 375 -9.07 11.95 -6.04
N ASP A 376 -8.80 10.99 -5.15
CA ASP A 376 -7.84 11.12 -4.05
C ASP A 376 -6.42 11.37 -4.57
N ARG A 377 -6.06 10.76 -5.71
CA ARG A 377 -4.79 10.98 -6.42
C ARG A 377 -4.78 12.23 -7.30
N GLY A 378 -5.84 13.03 -7.29
CA GLY A 378 -5.93 14.29 -8.03
C GLY A 378 -6.03 14.16 -9.55
N TYR A 379 -6.28 12.95 -10.08
CA TYR A 379 -6.48 12.76 -11.50
C TYR A 379 -7.84 13.32 -11.93
N ARG A 380 -7.85 14.20 -12.93
CA ARG A 380 -9.10 14.62 -13.60
C ARG A 380 -9.32 13.76 -14.83
N LEU A 381 -10.52 13.19 -14.96
CA LEU A 381 -10.90 12.39 -16.12
C LEU A 381 -11.45 13.28 -17.25
N ASP A 382 -11.23 12.84 -18.47
CA ASP A 382 -11.80 13.42 -19.67
C ASP A 382 -13.30 13.16 -19.70
N GLU A 383 -14.10 14.14 -20.11
CA GLU A 383 -15.55 13.98 -20.08
C GLU A 383 -16.04 13.00 -21.14
N LEU A 384 -15.37 12.95 -22.30
CA LEU A 384 -15.74 12.15 -23.46
C LEU A 384 -15.25 10.71 -23.32
N ASN A 385 -13.94 10.51 -23.12
CA ASN A 385 -13.35 9.16 -23.11
C ASN A 385 -13.10 8.61 -21.70
N LYS A 386 -13.35 9.41 -20.64
CA LYS A 386 -13.10 9.07 -19.24
C LYS A 386 -11.66 8.65 -18.93
N GLU A 387 -10.70 8.92 -19.81
CA GLU A 387 -9.27 8.72 -19.54
C GLU A 387 -8.72 9.89 -18.71
N PRO A 388 -7.64 9.71 -17.96
CA PRO A 388 -6.99 10.82 -17.27
C PRO A 388 -6.60 11.93 -18.27
N LYS A 389 -7.12 13.15 -18.08
CA LYS A 389 -6.86 14.31 -18.95
C LYS A 389 -5.36 14.63 -18.92
N LEU A 390 -4.67 14.32 -20.03
CA LEU A 390 -3.30 14.73 -20.28
C LEU A 390 -3.12 16.24 -20.09
N GLY A 391 -4.09 17.03 -20.57
CA GLY A 391 -4.07 18.49 -20.47
C GLY A 391 -4.37 19.08 -19.09
N VAL A 392 -4.78 18.29 -18.08
CA VAL A 392 -4.87 18.78 -16.68
C VAL A 392 -3.58 18.43 -15.93
N LEU A 393 -3.04 17.24 -16.17
CA LEU A 393 -1.69 16.87 -15.75
C LEU A 393 -0.62 17.76 -16.44
N GLY A 394 -0.95 18.27 -17.63
CA GLY A 394 -0.14 19.12 -18.49
C GLY A 394 -0.58 20.59 -18.58
N LYS A 395 -1.62 21.06 -17.86
CA LYS A 395 -1.85 22.51 -17.54
C LYS A 395 -1.44 22.88 -16.11
N SER A 396 -1.08 21.87 -15.33
CA SER A 396 -0.20 21.95 -14.16
C SER A 396 1.29 21.68 -14.47
N PRO A 397 1.78 21.74 -15.75
CA PRO A 397 3.03 21.12 -16.13
C PRO A 397 4.15 21.87 -15.46
N ASP A 398 4.21 23.20 -15.48
CA ASP A 398 5.34 23.92 -14.91
C ASP A 398 5.49 23.62 -13.42
N HIS A 399 4.43 23.79 -12.63
CA HIS A 399 4.51 23.59 -11.18
C HIS A 399 4.88 22.16 -10.81
N LEU A 400 4.16 21.16 -11.33
CA LEU A 400 4.44 19.74 -11.02
C LEU A 400 5.75 19.27 -11.66
N TRP A 401 6.10 19.73 -12.86
CA TRP A 401 7.37 19.45 -13.52
C TRP A 401 8.54 19.95 -12.70
N HIS A 402 8.43 21.16 -12.17
CA HIS A 402 9.51 21.77 -11.42
C HIS A 402 9.66 21.14 -10.04
N THR A 403 8.59 20.86 -9.29
CA THR A 403 8.71 20.12 -8.02
C THR A 403 9.20 18.69 -8.26
N ARG A 404 8.77 18.07 -9.36
CA ARG A 404 9.31 16.79 -9.82
C ARG A 404 10.80 16.89 -10.16
N ARG A 405 11.25 17.95 -10.79
CA ARG A 405 12.67 18.16 -11.11
C ARG A 405 13.52 18.20 -9.86
N VAL A 406 13.02 18.82 -8.79
CA VAL A 406 13.66 18.83 -7.46
C VAL A 406 13.77 17.41 -6.91
N PHE A 407 12.67 16.66 -6.94
CA PHE A 407 12.66 15.24 -6.58
C PHE A 407 13.69 14.41 -7.36
N ILE A 408 13.70 14.54 -8.69
CA ILE A 408 14.64 13.84 -9.58
C ILE A 408 16.06 14.18 -9.18
N SER A 409 16.34 15.46 -8.95
CA SER A 409 17.68 15.91 -8.62
C SER A 409 18.16 15.32 -7.29
N PHE A 410 17.29 15.22 -6.27
CA PHE A 410 17.64 14.59 -4.99
C PHE A 410 17.90 13.10 -5.15
N TYR A 411 17.08 12.42 -5.92
CA TYR A 411 17.27 10.99 -6.18
C TYR A 411 18.56 10.73 -6.97
N GLU A 412 18.82 11.49 -8.03
CA GLU A 412 20.05 11.37 -8.82
C GLU A 412 21.29 11.70 -7.98
N ALA A 413 21.20 12.68 -7.08
CA ALA A 413 22.28 12.97 -6.14
C ALA A 413 22.56 11.80 -5.20
N ALA A 414 21.50 11.18 -4.65
CA ALA A 414 21.64 9.96 -3.84
C ALA A 414 22.24 8.79 -4.64
N GLY A 415 21.82 8.60 -5.90
CA GLY A 415 22.39 7.58 -6.78
C GLY A 415 23.89 7.78 -7.02
N ARG A 416 24.32 9.01 -7.37
CA ARG A 416 25.74 9.35 -7.54
C ARG A 416 26.55 9.20 -6.25
N ALA A 417 25.94 9.51 -5.11
CA ALA A 417 26.57 9.32 -3.80
C ALA A 417 26.83 7.83 -3.53
N LEU A 418 25.87 6.95 -3.84
CA LEU A 418 26.02 5.51 -3.70
C LEU A 418 27.12 4.95 -4.63
N GLU A 419 27.21 5.45 -5.87
CA GLU A 419 28.26 5.06 -6.84
C GLU A 419 29.68 5.31 -6.32
N VAL A 420 29.86 6.31 -5.45
CA VAL A 420 31.15 6.64 -4.82
C VAL A 420 31.22 6.22 -3.34
N GLY A 421 30.40 5.23 -2.94
CA GLY A 421 30.48 4.57 -1.63
C GLY A 421 29.83 5.35 -0.47
N TRP A 422 28.93 6.28 -0.75
CA TRP A 422 28.22 7.06 0.27
C TRP A 422 26.76 6.61 0.44
N ASP A 423 26.34 6.46 1.70
CA ASP A 423 24.96 6.21 2.12
C ASP A 423 24.16 7.51 2.11
N GLU A 424 23.74 7.95 0.92
CA GLU A 424 22.74 8.99 0.75
C GLU A 424 21.47 8.40 0.13
N SER A 425 20.30 8.85 0.59
CA SER A 425 19.03 8.34 0.05
C SER A 425 17.91 9.35 0.18
N LEU A 426 17.10 9.48 -0.87
CA LEU A 426 15.79 10.11 -0.75
C LEU A 426 14.79 9.05 -0.27
N VAL A 427 14.47 9.07 1.03
CA VAL A 427 13.70 8.01 1.68
C VAL A 427 12.21 8.13 1.43
N ALA A 428 11.70 9.36 1.40
CA ALA A 428 10.31 9.63 1.09
C ALA A 428 10.17 10.91 0.27
N TRP A 429 9.15 10.94 -0.57
CA TRP A 429 8.72 12.13 -1.30
C TRP A 429 7.20 12.10 -1.46
N ASP A 430 6.56 13.15 -0.95
CA ASP A 430 5.16 13.46 -1.16
C ASP A 430 5.08 14.62 -2.17
N ASP A 431 4.25 14.48 -3.20
CA ASP A 431 3.98 15.56 -4.16
C ASP A 431 3.04 16.62 -3.55
N GLU A 432 2.68 17.66 -4.32
CA GLU A 432 1.84 18.78 -3.85
C GLU A 432 0.54 18.33 -3.14
N ILE A 433 -0.06 17.23 -3.58
CA ILE A 433 -1.31 16.72 -3.01
C ILE A 433 -1.01 15.97 -1.71
N ASP A 434 -0.08 15.03 -1.77
CA ASP A 434 0.28 14.16 -0.63
C ASP A 434 1.03 14.96 0.47
N ALA A 435 1.68 16.07 0.12
CA ALA A 435 2.42 16.93 1.03
C ALA A 435 1.53 17.90 1.82
N ARG A 436 0.23 17.98 1.48
CA ARG A 436 -0.73 18.81 2.23
C ARG A 436 -0.85 18.32 3.67
N ARG A 437 -0.84 19.26 4.63
CA ARG A 437 -1.04 18.99 6.06
C ARG A 437 -2.28 19.73 6.56
N TYR A 438 -3.09 19.07 7.36
CA TYR A 438 -4.27 19.67 8.00
C TYR A 438 -4.00 19.81 9.48
N PHE A 439 -4.26 20.98 10.03
CA PHE A 439 -3.95 21.30 11.43
C PHE A 439 -5.03 22.19 12.03
N THR A 440 -5.04 22.28 13.35
CA THR A 440 -5.93 23.19 14.09
C THR A 440 -5.09 24.27 14.75
N PHE A 441 -5.42 25.53 14.50
CA PHE A 441 -4.74 26.69 15.09
C PHE A 441 -5.80 27.72 15.47
N ASP A 442 -5.75 28.24 16.71
CA ASP A 442 -6.77 29.12 17.27
C ASP A 442 -8.22 28.61 17.10
N ASN A 443 -8.46 27.32 17.39
CA ASN A 443 -9.73 26.62 17.21
C ASN A 443 -10.28 26.55 15.77
N GLU A 444 -9.49 26.96 14.77
CA GLU A 444 -9.86 26.87 13.36
C GLU A 444 -9.11 25.74 12.67
N ARG A 445 -9.82 24.98 11.83
CA ARG A 445 -9.20 23.99 10.95
C ARG A 445 -8.59 24.69 9.75
N ARG A 446 -7.27 24.55 9.59
CA ARG A 446 -6.49 25.13 8.49
C ARG A 446 -5.74 24.03 7.73
N ASN A 447 -5.18 24.40 6.59
CA ASN A 447 -4.28 23.53 5.84
C ASN A 447 -3.00 24.26 5.42
N LEU A 448 -1.90 23.52 5.43
CA LEU A 448 -0.63 23.88 4.82
C LEU A 448 -0.52 23.07 3.53
N ALA A 449 -0.31 23.74 2.41
CA ALA A 449 -0.24 23.09 1.09
C ALA A 449 1.10 23.41 0.42
N PRO A 450 2.20 22.76 0.85
CA PRO A 450 3.50 22.90 0.21
C PRO A 450 3.49 22.25 -1.18
N ASP A 451 4.44 22.63 -2.03
CA ASP A 451 4.51 22.10 -3.40
C ASP A 451 5.11 20.68 -3.43
N GLY A 452 5.86 20.33 -2.37
CA GLY A 452 6.31 18.97 -2.09
C GLY A 452 6.82 18.83 -0.66
N TYR A 453 6.98 17.59 -0.22
CA TYR A 453 7.61 17.23 1.04
C TYR A 453 8.55 16.05 0.82
N GLY A 454 9.71 16.07 1.47
CA GLY A 454 10.71 15.01 1.32
C GLY A 454 11.41 14.67 2.62
N ILE A 455 11.97 13.46 2.63
CA ILE A 455 12.88 12.99 3.68
C ILE A 455 14.17 12.54 3.00
N TYR A 456 15.25 13.27 3.24
CA TYR A 456 16.57 12.95 2.72
C TYR A 456 17.47 12.44 3.84
N ARG A 457 18.21 11.36 3.57
CA ARG A 457 19.10 10.71 4.52
C ARG A 457 20.55 10.83 4.06
N VAL A 458 21.44 11.15 4.98
CA VAL A 458 22.90 11.17 4.80
C VAL A 458 23.53 10.41 5.96
N GLY A 459 23.94 9.17 5.73
CA GLY A 459 24.31 8.20 6.77
C GLY A 459 23.15 7.92 7.72
N HIS A 460 23.36 8.17 9.01
CA HIS A 460 22.32 8.04 10.04
C HIS A 460 21.46 9.30 10.24
N LEU A 461 21.78 10.40 9.55
CA LEU A 461 21.09 11.68 9.72
C LEU A 461 19.91 11.81 8.75
N TRP A 462 18.78 12.28 9.28
CA TRP A 462 17.51 12.41 8.57
C TRP A 462 17.10 13.88 8.47
N TYR A 463 16.86 14.34 7.25
CA TYR A 463 16.47 15.69 6.93
C TYR A 463 15.07 15.72 6.34
N LYS A 464 14.12 16.27 7.08
CA LYS A 464 12.73 16.44 6.64
C LYS A 464 12.55 17.85 6.11
N PHE A 465 11.94 17.99 4.94
CA PHE A 465 11.86 19.29 4.28
C PHE A 465 10.58 19.47 3.47
N PHE A 466 10.07 20.70 3.47
CA PHE A 466 9.08 21.17 2.53
C PHE A 466 9.75 21.85 1.34
N VAL A 467 9.07 21.84 0.19
CA VAL A 467 9.51 22.53 -1.03
C VAL A 467 8.44 23.52 -1.45
N GLU A 468 8.86 24.74 -1.80
CA GLU A 468 8.05 25.70 -2.54
C GLU A 468 8.81 26.14 -3.79
N VAL A 469 8.11 26.16 -4.91
CA VAL A 469 8.63 26.53 -6.21
C VAL A 469 7.92 27.81 -6.68
N GLU A 470 8.67 28.90 -6.78
CA GLU A 470 8.14 30.16 -7.30
C GLU A 470 8.44 30.31 -8.80
N LEU A 471 7.39 30.12 -9.61
CA LEU A 471 7.50 30.14 -11.07
C LEU A 471 6.92 31.39 -11.70
N THR A 472 5.98 32.05 -11.02
CA THR A 472 5.24 33.16 -11.59
C THR A 472 5.67 34.48 -10.96
N GLU A 473 5.80 35.50 -11.80
CA GLU A 473 6.01 36.86 -11.30
C GLU A 473 4.72 37.44 -10.69
N SER A 474 3.56 36.85 -11.05
CA SER A 474 2.22 37.33 -10.72
C SER A 474 1.74 37.06 -9.29
N LYS A 475 2.41 36.22 -8.48
CA LYS A 475 2.02 36.08 -7.07
C LYS A 475 2.21 37.42 -6.36
N SER A 476 1.11 37.96 -5.85
CA SER A 476 1.13 39.20 -5.08
C SER A 476 1.94 39.02 -3.79
N LYS A 477 2.56 40.10 -3.31
CA LYS A 477 3.26 40.12 -2.02
C LYS A 477 2.37 39.64 -0.88
N ALA A 478 1.07 39.95 -0.93
CA ALA A 478 0.08 39.50 0.04
C ALA A 478 -0.13 37.98 0.02
N ALA A 479 -0.13 37.35 -1.15
CA ALA A 479 -0.26 35.90 -1.29
C ALA A 479 0.94 35.15 -0.68
N ILE A 480 2.16 35.62 -0.95
CA ILE A 480 3.39 35.05 -0.35
C ILE A 480 3.34 35.19 1.17
N VAL A 481 3.01 36.39 1.69
CA VAL A 481 2.88 36.61 3.14
C VAL A 481 1.83 35.69 3.76
N ARG A 482 0.69 35.47 3.10
CA ARG A 482 -0.34 34.53 3.56
C ARG A 482 0.18 33.10 3.63
N LYS A 483 0.91 32.64 2.60
CA LYS A 483 1.50 31.30 2.56
C LYS A 483 2.53 31.10 3.68
N VAL A 484 3.40 32.09 3.91
CA VAL A 484 4.37 32.06 5.03
C VAL A 484 3.65 32.06 6.39
N LYS A 485 2.54 32.80 6.55
CA LYS A 485 1.71 32.73 7.76
C LYS A 485 1.16 31.32 8.01
N SER A 486 0.74 30.60 6.97
CA SER A 486 0.30 29.21 7.12
C SER A 486 1.40 28.30 7.66
N TYR A 487 2.66 28.50 7.26
CA TYR A 487 3.80 27.78 7.85
C TYR A 487 3.96 28.13 9.34
N ARG A 488 3.97 29.42 9.68
CA ARG A 488 4.06 29.88 11.08
C ARG A 488 2.97 29.24 11.96
N ASP A 489 1.73 29.30 11.49
CA ASP A 489 0.57 28.79 12.23
C ASP A 489 0.65 27.26 12.37
N PHE A 490 1.12 26.55 11.33
CA PHE A 490 1.37 25.11 11.40
C PHE A 490 2.43 24.76 12.46
N LEU A 491 3.56 25.45 12.46
CA LEU A 491 4.62 25.26 13.47
C LEU A 491 4.10 25.51 14.89
N ALA A 492 3.31 26.59 15.06
CA ALA A 492 2.76 26.97 16.36
C ALA A 492 1.62 26.06 16.85
N SER A 493 0.95 25.32 15.96
CA SER A 493 -0.15 24.42 16.32
C SER A 493 0.25 23.22 17.17
N GLY A 494 1.54 22.88 17.23
CA GLY A 494 2.02 21.66 17.90
C GLY A 494 1.70 20.36 17.15
N GLU A 495 0.92 20.39 16.06
CA GLU A 495 0.68 19.23 15.19
C GLU A 495 1.98 18.74 14.55
N ILE A 496 3.00 19.61 14.44
CA ILE A 496 4.36 19.20 14.08
C ILE A 496 4.89 18.10 15.01
N ASN A 497 4.55 18.08 16.31
CA ASN A 497 5.03 17.04 17.22
C ASN A 497 4.32 15.68 17.02
N ARG A 498 3.22 15.63 16.26
CA ARG A 498 2.60 14.36 15.85
C ARG A 498 3.28 13.77 14.62
N ASP A 499 3.67 14.62 13.69
CA ASP A 499 4.28 14.22 12.41
C ASP A 499 5.82 14.13 12.49
N PHE A 500 6.43 14.78 13.49
CA PHE A 500 7.87 14.96 13.66
C PHE A 500 8.26 14.71 15.13
N ALA A 501 9.40 14.06 15.37
CA ALA A 501 9.87 13.82 16.73
C ALA A 501 10.28 15.16 17.38
N VAL A 502 10.04 15.29 18.69
CA VAL A 502 10.46 16.45 19.47
C VAL A 502 11.98 16.62 19.30
N ASN A 503 12.41 17.75 18.71
CA ASN A 503 13.79 18.12 18.32
C ASN A 503 14.23 17.83 16.87
N GLU A 504 13.37 17.31 16.00
CA GLU A 504 13.71 17.26 14.57
C GLU A 504 13.67 18.64 13.92
N THR A 505 14.71 18.98 13.17
CA THR A 505 14.77 20.24 12.43
C THR A 505 14.04 20.10 11.11
N LEU A 506 13.03 20.95 10.89
CA LEU A 506 12.31 21.02 9.63
C LEU A 506 12.94 22.07 8.71
N TYR A 507 13.12 21.72 7.45
CA TYR A 507 13.63 22.63 6.42
C TYR A 507 12.51 23.11 5.50
N LEU A 508 12.64 24.34 5.00
CA LEU A 508 11.84 24.86 3.89
C LEU A 508 12.79 25.25 2.75
N LEU A 509 12.73 24.50 1.67
CA LEU A 509 13.49 24.70 0.44
C LEU A 509 12.67 25.58 -0.52
N LEU A 510 13.12 26.81 -0.76
CA LEU A 510 12.49 27.78 -1.65
C LEU A 510 13.28 27.89 -2.94
N ILE A 511 12.63 27.64 -4.08
CA ILE A 511 13.28 27.53 -5.38
C ILE A 511 12.58 28.46 -6.37
N GLY A 512 13.28 29.46 -6.90
CA GLY A 512 12.73 30.42 -7.86
C GLY A 512 13.26 30.22 -9.28
N LYS A 513 12.62 30.83 -10.28
CA LYS A 513 13.25 30.98 -11.61
C LYS A 513 14.40 32.00 -11.56
N ARG A 514 14.27 33.03 -10.70
CA ARG A 514 15.23 34.13 -10.56
C ARG A 514 15.39 34.53 -9.09
N TRP A 515 16.53 35.13 -8.74
CA TRP A 515 16.81 35.58 -7.37
C TRP A 515 15.86 36.68 -6.89
N SER A 516 15.37 37.55 -7.78
CA SER A 516 14.38 38.58 -7.43
C SER A 516 13.07 37.98 -6.88
N GLN A 517 12.67 36.79 -7.33
CA GLN A 517 11.47 36.10 -6.83
C GLN A 517 11.71 35.52 -5.43
N ILE A 518 12.88 34.90 -5.24
CA ILE A 518 13.34 34.39 -3.95
C ILE A 518 13.47 35.51 -2.92
N GLU A 519 13.91 36.69 -3.33
CA GLU A 519 14.04 37.85 -2.47
C GLU A 519 12.68 38.28 -1.88
N ARG A 520 11.59 38.22 -2.66
CA ARG A 520 10.23 38.49 -2.16
C ARG A 520 9.83 37.50 -1.07
N TRP A 521 10.14 36.22 -1.26
CA TRP A 521 9.91 35.17 -0.27
C TRP A 521 10.76 35.39 0.99
N ARG A 522 12.05 35.70 0.83
CA ARG A 522 12.98 36.01 1.93
C ARG A 522 12.45 37.15 2.80
N LEU A 523 12.01 38.24 2.19
CA LEU A 523 11.44 39.39 2.90
C LEU A 523 10.13 39.02 3.62
N ALA A 524 9.26 38.22 2.99
CA ALA A 524 8.03 37.76 3.63
C ALA A 524 8.30 36.83 4.83
N VAL A 525 9.26 35.93 4.69
CA VAL A 525 9.76 35.07 5.76
C VAL A 525 10.31 35.89 6.93
N LYS A 526 11.26 36.80 6.67
CA LYS A 526 11.84 37.66 7.72
C LYS A 526 10.76 38.45 8.45
N LYS A 527 9.75 38.94 7.72
CA LYS A 527 8.62 39.67 8.29
C LYS A 527 7.70 38.81 9.17
N VAL A 528 7.41 37.57 8.76
CA VAL A 528 6.36 36.74 9.41
C VAL A 528 6.91 35.77 10.44
N LEU A 529 8.04 35.11 10.15
CA LEU A 529 8.65 34.10 11.00
C LEU A 529 9.71 34.70 11.95
N GLY A 530 10.24 35.89 11.66
CA GLY A 530 11.23 36.56 12.50
C GLY A 530 12.42 35.65 12.81
N GLN A 531 12.75 35.50 14.10
CA GLN A 531 13.83 34.63 14.61
C GLN A 531 13.35 33.22 15.04
N GLN A 532 12.17 32.76 14.63
CA GLN A 532 11.71 31.41 14.99
C GLN A 532 12.70 30.33 14.50
N ARG A 533 13.36 29.65 15.46
CA ARG A 533 14.46 28.70 15.19
C ARG A 533 14.00 27.33 14.64
N GLN A 534 12.70 27.03 14.64
CA GLN A 534 12.18 25.70 14.31
C GLN A 534 12.10 25.40 12.80
N LEU A 535 12.17 26.41 11.94
CA LEU A 535 12.13 26.24 10.48
C LEU A 535 13.39 26.81 9.83
N LEU A 536 14.27 25.92 9.34
CA LEU A 536 15.47 26.33 8.61
C LEU A 536 15.15 26.54 7.13
N ILE A 537 15.46 27.74 6.64
CA ILE A 537 15.09 28.13 5.28
C ILE A 537 16.32 28.05 4.39
N ARG A 538 16.13 27.49 3.19
CA ARG A 538 17.15 27.37 2.16
C ARG A 538 16.59 27.91 0.85
N LEU A 539 17.35 28.80 0.23
CA LEU A 539 16.94 29.60 -0.91
C LEU A 539 17.80 29.27 -2.11
N THR A 540 17.22 29.02 -3.28
CA THR A 540 17.99 28.80 -4.52
C THR A 540 17.18 29.15 -5.76
N THR A 541 17.79 29.02 -6.92
CA THR A 541 17.13 29.18 -8.22
C THR A 541 17.39 27.98 -9.11
N PHE A 542 16.49 27.70 -10.07
CA PHE A 542 16.71 26.62 -11.03
C PHE A 542 18.05 26.72 -11.78
N PRO A 543 18.48 27.90 -12.30
CA PRO A 543 19.78 28.02 -12.93
C PRO A 543 20.95 27.66 -12.00
N GLN A 544 20.84 27.96 -10.70
CA GLN A 544 21.87 27.60 -9.74
C GLN A 544 21.90 26.08 -9.49
N LEU A 545 20.73 25.47 -9.33
CA LEU A 545 20.60 24.02 -9.18
C LEU A 545 21.12 23.25 -10.40
N GLU A 546 20.87 23.76 -11.61
CA GLU A 546 21.40 23.20 -12.86
C GLU A 546 22.93 23.21 -12.89
N ARG A 547 23.54 24.32 -12.45
CA ARG A 547 24.99 24.50 -12.49
C ARG A 547 25.73 23.65 -11.45
N THR A 548 25.17 23.52 -10.26
CA THR A 548 25.91 23.01 -9.08
C THR A 548 25.29 21.79 -8.42
N GLY A 549 24.11 21.36 -8.89
CA GLY A 549 23.37 20.24 -8.34
C GLY A 549 22.57 20.59 -7.08
N ILE A 550 21.61 19.71 -6.74
CA ILE A 550 20.72 19.92 -5.60
C ILE A 550 21.42 19.75 -4.25
N THR A 551 22.45 18.92 -4.14
CA THR A 551 23.20 18.69 -2.89
C THR A 551 24.44 19.57 -2.76
N GLY A 552 24.80 20.30 -3.82
CA GLY A 552 25.97 21.17 -3.87
C GLY A 552 25.81 22.47 -3.08
N LEU A 553 26.82 23.34 -3.19
CA LEU A 553 26.79 24.71 -2.67
C LEU A 553 25.94 25.62 -3.57
N SER A 554 24.67 25.25 -3.70
CA SER A 554 23.69 25.86 -4.59
C SER A 554 22.64 26.66 -3.83
N TRP A 555 22.70 26.67 -2.50
CA TRP A 555 21.68 27.24 -1.63
C TRP A 555 22.21 28.44 -0.86
N ARG A 556 21.30 29.30 -0.44
CA ARG A 556 21.55 30.37 0.51
C ARG A 556 20.68 30.20 1.75
N ASP A 557 21.19 30.61 2.90
CA ASP A 557 20.34 30.79 4.09
C ASP A 557 19.51 32.07 3.99
N ILE A 558 18.73 32.38 5.04
CA ILE A 558 17.87 33.57 5.07
C ILE A 558 18.66 34.89 5.06
N ASP A 559 19.94 34.83 5.44
CA ASP A 559 20.88 35.95 5.46
C ASP A 559 21.73 36.01 4.20
N MET A 560 21.40 35.18 3.20
CA MET A 560 22.01 35.14 1.88
C MET A 560 23.44 34.59 1.84
N ASN A 561 23.87 33.88 2.88
CA ASN A 561 25.16 33.18 2.88
C ASN A 561 25.05 31.85 2.12
N TRP A 562 26.03 31.57 1.26
CA TRP A 562 26.08 30.30 0.52
C TRP A 562 26.23 29.11 1.46
N THR A 563 25.45 28.07 1.19
CA THR A 563 25.35 26.88 2.03
C THR A 563 24.87 25.66 1.22
N HIS A 564 24.91 24.50 1.86
CA HIS A 564 24.29 23.28 1.38
C HIS A 564 22.82 23.24 1.84
N PRO A 565 21.95 22.43 1.19
CA PRO A 565 20.57 22.32 1.68
C PRO A 565 20.56 21.73 3.08
N PHE A 566 21.46 20.77 3.37
CA PHE A 566 21.58 20.09 4.64
C PHE A 566 23.02 20.15 5.18
N PRO A 567 23.22 20.31 6.51
CA PRO A 567 24.56 20.44 7.10
C PRO A 567 25.51 19.27 6.80
N ALA A 568 25.04 18.02 6.81
CA ALA A 568 25.88 16.85 6.55
C ALA A 568 26.49 16.83 5.14
N LEU A 569 25.95 17.60 4.19
CA LEU A 569 26.51 17.66 2.84
C LEU A 569 27.76 18.55 2.76
N LYS A 570 27.98 19.44 3.75
CA LYS A 570 29.21 20.25 3.85
C LYS A 570 30.42 19.39 4.21
N LYS A 571 30.23 18.49 5.17
CA LYS A 571 31.22 17.53 5.64
C LYS A 571 30.47 16.24 5.93
N ARG A 572 30.51 15.30 4.97
CA ARG A 572 29.82 14.01 5.10
C ARG A 572 30.27 13.32 6.39
N PRO A 573 29.34 12.88 7.26
CA PRO A 573 29.71 12.16 8.48
C PRO A 573 30.33 10.82 8.12
N GLU A 574 31.18 10.27 8.99
CA GLU A 574 31.81 8.96 8.76
C GLU A 574 30.78 7.85 8.56
N SER A 575 29.66 7.91 9.29
CA SER A 575 28.52 6.99 9.11
C SER A 575 27.90 7.02 7.72
N ALA A 576 28.20 8.04 6.91
CA ALA A 576 27.74 8.09 5.53
C ALA A 576 28.66 7.29 4.61
N ARG A 577 29.85 6.85 5.03
CA ARG A 577 30.61 5.87 4.25
C ARG A 577 29.93 4.53 4.40
N VAL A 578 29.58 3.92 3.28
CA VAL A 578 29.22 2.51 3.26
C VAL A 578 30.50 1.78 3.65
N GLU A 579 30.53 1.17 4.84
CA GLU A 579 31.57 0.19 5.15
C GLU A 579 31.51 -0.83 4.03
N THR A 580 32.58 -0.87 3.25
CA THR A 580 32.72 -1.74 2.11
C THR A 580 32.75 -3.19 2.63
N PHE A 581 31.57 -3.78 2.81
CA PHE A 581 31.34 -5.20 2.56
C PHE A 581 31.48 -5.41 1.05
N LEU A 582 32.70 -5.20 0.52
CA LEU A 582 33.02 -5.39 -0.89
C LEU A 582 32.82 -6.85 -1.31
N ASP A 583 32.77 -7.80 -0.36
CA ASP A 583 32.44 -9.21 -0.62
C ASP A 583 31.01 -9.42 -1.15
N GLY A 584 30.05 -8.56 -0.79
CA GLY A 584 28.64 -8.75 -1.17
C GLY A 584 28.32 -8.35 -2.62
N LEU A 585 28.99 -7.32 -3.14
CA LEU A 585 28.87 -6.88 -4.53
C LEU A 585 29.70 -7.76 -5.48
N GLU A 586 30.82 -8.31 -5.01
CA GLU A 586 31.56 -9.38 -5.69
C GLU A 586 30.66 -10.62 -5.84
N LEU A 587 29.96 -11.04 -4.78
CA LEU A 587 29.00 -12.15 -4.82
C LEU A 587 27.86 -11.88 -5.81
N HIS A 588 27.33 -10.67 -5.86
CA HIS A 588 26.24 -10.34 -6.78
C HIS A 588 26.71 -10.29 -8.25
N ARG A 589 27.96 -9.89 -8.50
CA ARG A 589 28.59 -9.99 -9.84
C ARG A 589 28.93 -11.43 -10.22
N GLN A 590 29.37 -12.27 -9.28
CA GLN A 590 29.66 -13.69 -9.52
C GLN A 590 28.40 -14.51 -9.78
N VAL A 591 27.30 -14.23 -9.07
CA VAL A 591 25.99 -14.88 -9.34
C VAL A 591 25.46 -14.52 -10.73
N ILE A 592 25.68 -13.29 -11.21
CA ILE A 592 25.29 -12.87 -12.57
C ILE A 592 26.26 -13.41 -13.64
N ALA A 593 27.53 -13.63 -13.31
CA ALA A 593 28.52 -14.18 -14.23
C ALA A 593 28.47 -15.72 -14.33
N GLY A 594 27.96 -16.42 -13.30
CA GLY A 594 27.83 -17.87 -13.26
C GLY A 594 26.55 -18.45 -13.90
N GLU A 595 25.62 -17.60 -14.34
CA GLU A 595 24.40 -18.00 -15.09
C GLU A 595 24.54 -17.79 -16.61
N LYS A 596 25.75 -17.93 -17.17
CA LYS A 596 25.98 -17.97 -18.62
C LYS A 596 26.29 -19.36 -19.13
#